data_AF-A0A017RYL4-F1
#
_entry.id   AF-A0A017RYL4-F1
#
_cell.length_a   1.000
_cell.length_b   1.000
_cell.length_c   1.000
_cell.angle_alpha   90.00
_cell.angle_beta   90.00
_cell.angle_gamma   90.00
#
_symmetry.space_group_name_H-M   'P 1'
#
loop_
_entity.id
_entity.type
_entity.pdbx_description
1 polymer ?
#
loop_
_entity_poly.entity_id
_entity_poly.type
_entity_poly.pdbx_seq_one_letter_code
_entity_poly.pdbx_strand_id
1 'polypeptide(L)'
;MQNKEFYKKIGSLIVIILVGVMGVNYWYNIGLSYYEKETISSMKINADVKNITSIEYQEIRESYGYGDGKEVIKKNIVYAYPDKLRIESVGEYKLTEIYNNDRFFSYDESKKRIVIKECFPPDKPYITEIESKMSKILNSGEYEFFGYEEKDNKRIEVIGIKTKMDGHNYMHKLWITDVEELVLPLKEEYFIDNTVVSKTTYVYYKINKPINPAMFSISSLPDAEIVYDGVITKFVDSYKEAQKYLKFKLILTDKIPDGFIPSEIAVIPPVSNPYFYCIYFKNGYRIYLTEKIVDDKIIGNGYLGKVPCQVNKFKEKITLRWYQNGVFITLQGDEAVLKDVIYFAEQLSGGKFTD
;
A
#
# COMPACT_ATOMS: atom_id res chain seq x y z
N MET A 1 -77.40 9.26 16.10
CA MET A 1 -76.02 9.21 16.62
C MET A 1 -75.23 7.97 16.17
N GLN A 2 -75.80 6.76 16.16
CA GLN A 2 -75.07 5.49 15.90
C GLN A 2 -74.13 5.47 14.68
N ASN A 3 -74.54 5.97 13.50
CA ASN A 3 -73.67 5.94 12.31
C ASN A 3 -72.32 6.64 12.50
N LYS A 4 -72.25 7.70 13.34
CA LYS A 4 -71.00 8.48 13.51
C LYS A 4 -69.94 7.70 14.31
N GLU A 5 -70.36 6.82 15.23
CA GLU A 5 -69.43 5.89 15.90
C GLU A 5 -69.02 4.74 14.98
N PHE A 6 -69.94 4.22 14.17
CA PHE A 6 -69.66 3.14 13.23
C PHE A 6 -68.58 3.54 12.21
N TYR A 7 -68.71 4.71 11.58
CA TYR A 7 -67.66 5.23 10.69
C TYR A 7 -66.35 5.54 11.41
N LYS A 8 -66.39 5.98 12.69
CA LYS A 8 -65.18 6.20 13.49
C LYS A 8 -64.44 4.88 13.77
N LYS A 9 -65.18 3.79 14.06
CA LYS A 9 -64.63 2.44 14.26
C LYS A 9 -64.02 1.86 12.98
N ILE A 10 -64.68 2.04 11.83
CA ILE A 10 -64.14 1.64 10.52
C ILE A 10 -62.87 2.43 10.20
N GLY A 11 -62.87 3.76 10.40
CA GLY A 11 -61.69 4.61 10.20
C GLY A 11 -60.50 4.16 11.04
N SER A 12 -60.70 3.86 12.32
CA SER A 12 -59.63 3.31 13.17
C SER A 12 -59.14 1.94 12.71
N LEU A 13 -60.03 1.06 12.22
CA LEU A 13 -59.65 -0.27 11.73
C LEU A 13 -58.77 -0.17 10.46
N ILE A 14 -59.13 0.72 9.53
CA ILE A 14 -58.35 0.97 8.30
C ILE A 14 -56.95 1.50 8.64
N VAL A 15 -56.83 2.42 9.60
CA VAL A 15 -55.52 2.93 10.06
C VAL A 15 -54.68 1.82 10.69
N ILE A 16 -55.26 0.96 11.53
CA ILE A 16 -54.55 -0.19 12.12
C ILE A 16 -54.04 -1.15 11.03
N ILE A 17 -54.86 -1.44 10.01
CA ILE A 17 -54.47 -2.28 8.88
C ILE A 17 -53.32 -1.63 8.08
N LEU A 18 -53.41 -0.33 7.77
CA LEU A 18 -52.35 0.39 7.06
C LEU A 18 -51.03 0.40 7.83
N VAL A 19 -51.06 0.67 9.13
CA VAL A 19 -49.86 0.61 9.99
C VAL A 19 -49.30 -0.81 10.06
N GLY A 20 -50.16 -1.83 10.13
CA GLY A 20 -49.75 -3.24 10.08
C GLY A 20 -49.05 -3.60 8.76
N VAL A 21 -49.62 -3.22 7.61
CA VAL A 21 -49.03 -3.47 6.28
C VAL A 21 -47.71 -2.71 6.11
N MET A 22 -47.64 -1.44 6.52
CA MET A 22 -46.39 -0.67 6.51
C MET A 22 -45.32 -1.29 7.41
N GLY A 23 -45.70 -1.75 8.60
CA GLY A 23 -44.80 -2.45 9.52
C GLY A 23 -44.27 -3.76 8.94
N VAL A 24 -45.14 -4.61 8.40
CA VAL A 24 -44.73 -5.86 7.72
C VAL A 24 -43.82 -5.58 6.54
N ASN A 25 -44.13 -4.58 5.71
CA ASN A 25 -43.29 -4.24 4.56
C ASN A 25 -41.94 -3.64 4.99
N TYR A 26 -41.90 -2.81 6.04
CA TYR A 26 -40.66 -2.30 6.64
C TYR A 26 -39.78 -3.43 7.18
N TRP A 27 -40.35 -4.35 7.97
CA TRP A 27 -39.63 -5.51 8.49
C TRP A 27 -39.23 -6.52 7.41
N TYR A 28 -39.99 -6.64 6.31
CA TYR A 28 -39.63 -7.47 5.16
C TYR A 28 -38.45 -6.87 4.37
N ASN A 29 -38.42 -5.56 4.12
CA ASN A 29 -37.30 -4.90 3.46
C ASN A 29 -36.04 -4.84 4.35
N ILE A 30 -36.20 -4.66 5.67
CA ILE A 30 -35.09 -4.82 6.62
C ILE A 30 -34.61 -6.28 6.63
N GLY A 31 -35.53 -7.24 6.68
CA GLY A 31 -35.22 -8.67 6.56
C GLY A 31 -34.40 -8.99 5.32
N LEU A 32 -34.82 -8.50 4.14
CA LEU A 32 -34.08 -8.62 2.88
C LEU A 32 -32.69 -8.00 2.94
N SER A 33 -32.55 -6.76 3.42
CA SER A 33 -31.22 -6.10 3.50
C SER A 33 -30.29 -6.74 4.54
N TYR A 34 -30.82 -7.37 5.60
CA TYR A 34 -30.03 -8.24 6.48
C TYR A 34 -29.73 -9.59 5.83
N TYR A 35 -30.64 -10.20 5.08
CA TYR A 35 -30.41 -11.47 4.39
C TYR A 35 -29.41 -11.32 3.24
N GLU A 36 -29.44 -10.21 2.50
CA GLU A 36 -28.43 -9.86 1.50
C GLU A 36 -27.07 -9.63 2.17
N LYS A 37 -27.02 -8.88 3.28
CA LYS A 37 -25.79 -8.74 4.08
C LYS A 37 -25.28 -10.07 4.64
N GLU A 38 -26.15 -10.96 5.12
CA GLU A 38 -25.76 -12.28 5.60
C GLU A 38 -25.41 -13.23 4.45
N THR A 39 -25.97 -13.09 3.25
CA THR A 39 -25.57 -13.88 2.09
C THR A 39 -24.17 -13.44 1.59
N ILE A 40 -23.90 -12.13 1.59
CA ILE A 40 -22.58 -11.55 1.32
C ILE A 40 -21.57 -11.91 2.42
N SER A 41 -21.98 -11.93 3.70
CA SER A 41 -21.13 -12.25 4.86
C SER A 41 -20.92 -13.75 5.10
N SER A 42 -21.86 -14.60 4.67
CA SER A 42 -21.78 -16.06 4.83
C SER A 42 -21.01 -16.76 3.71
N MET A 43 -20.77 -16.09 2.58
CA MET A 43 -19.62 -16.39 1.73
C MET A 43 -18.33 -15.96 2.42
N LYS A 44 -17.99 -16.71 3.49
CA LYS A 44 -16.60 -16.87 3.88
C LYS A 44 -15.85 -17.39 2.66
N ILE A 45 -15.16 -16.47 1.99
CA ILE A 45 -13.87 -16.78 1.40
C ILE A 45 -13.00 -17.21 2.60
N ASN A 46 -13.12 -18.49 2.97
CA ASN A 46 -12.23 -19.18 3.88
C ASN A 46 -10.91 -19.34 3.13
N ALA A 47 -10.24 -18.22 2.93
CA ALA A 47 -8.84 -18.16 2.59
C ALA A 47 -8.07 -18.57 3.85
N ASP A 48 -8.11 -19.87 4.16
CA ASP A 48 -6.96 -20.57 4.72
C ASP A 48 -5.87 -20.47 3.64
N VAL A 49 -5.23 -19.29 3.55
CA VAL A 49 -4.20 -19.01 2.56
C VAL A 49 -3.06 -19.95 2.83
N LYS A 50 -2.97 -21.02 2.04
CA LYS A 50 -1.73 -21.78 1.90
C LYS A 50 -0.67 -20.78 1.44
N ASN A 51 0.24 -20.42 2.34
CA ASN A 51 1.25 -19.40 2.08
C ASN A 51 1.95 -19.69 0.75
N ILE A 52 1.93 -18.73 -0.17
CA ILE A 52 2.62 -18.82 -1.46
C ILE A 52 4.13 -18.86 -1.17
N THR A 53 4.72 -20.06 -1.23
CA THR A 53 6.17 -20.24 -1.06
C THR A 53 6.92 -19.93 -2.35
N SER A 54 6.27 -20.10 -3.49
CA SER A 54 6.81 -19.73 -4.80
C SER A 54 5.70 -19.54 -5.82
N ILE A 55 5.92 -18.66 -6.80
CA ILE A 55 4.99 -18.44 -7.91
C ILE A 55 5.71 -17.91 -9.15
N GLU A 56 5.30 -18.38 -10.33
CA GLU A 56 5.79 -17.97 -11.64
C GLU A 56 4.58 -17.72 -12.55
N TYR A 57 4.44 -16.48 -13.03
CA TYR A 57 3.30 -16.06 -13.83
C TYR A 57 3.68 -14.97 -14.84
N GLN A 58 2.83 -14.76 -15.85
CA GLN A 58 2.90 -13.63 -16.76
C GLN A 58 1.70 -12.71 -16.55
N GLU A 59 1.97 -11.42 -16.45
CA GLU A 59 1.01 -10.33 -16.52
C GLU A 59 1.04 -9.75 -17.94
N ILE A 60 -0.13 -9.62 -18.58
CA ILE A 60 -0.28 -8.92 -19.86
C ILE A 60 -1.25 -7.77 -19.60
N ARG A 61 -0.75 -6.54 -19.65
CA ARG A 61 -1.55 -5.34 -19.48
C ARG A 61 -1.76 -4.64 -20.82
N GLU A 62 -3.02 -4.37 -21.13
CA GLU A 62 -3.45 -3.53 -22.23
C GLU A 62 -3.96 -2.19 -21.67
N SER A 63 -3.56 -1.09 -22.30
CA SER A 63 -4.05 0.27 -21.99
C SER A 63 -4.62 0.88 -23.27
N TYR A 64 -5.78 1.52 -23.16
CA TYR A 64 -6.50 2.12 -24.28
C TYR A 64 -6.58 3.64 -24.06
N GLY A 65 -5.89 4.40 -24.92
CA GLY A 65 -5.81 5.86 -24.82
C GLY A 65 -7.01 6.59 -25.46
N TYR A 66 -6.96 7.92 -25.45
CA TYR A 66 -7.83 8.73 -26.32
C TYR A 66 -7.28 8.68 -27.76
N GLY A 67 -8.08 8.10 -28.67
CA GLY A 67 -7.63 7.66 -30.00
C GLY A 67 -7.15 6.21 -29.98
N ASP A 68 -7.21 5.51 -31.11
CA ASP A 68 -7.10 4.04 -31.24
C ASP A 68 -5.73 3.40 -30.87
N GLY A 69 -4.87 4.12 -30.14
CA GLY A 69 -3.63 3.64 -29.59
C GLY A 69 -3.85 2.62 -28.47
N LYS A 70 -3.59 1.35 -28.78
CA LYS A 70 -3.49 0.24 -27.82
C LYS A 70 -2.03 0.03 -27.43
N GLU A 71 -1.69 0.30 -26.17
CA GLU A 71 -0.40 -0.09 -25.59
C GLU A 71 -0.52 -1.48 -24.96
N VAL A 72 0.49 -2.33 -25.13
CA VAL A 72 0.57 -3.68 -24.52
C VAL A 72 1.91 -3.86 -23.83
N ILE A 73 1.88 -4.06 -22.52
CA ILE A 73 3.05 -4.36 -21.70
C ILE A 73 2.94 -5.81 -21.22
N LYS A 74 4.02 -6.57 -21.36
CA LYS A 74 4.12 -7.94 -20.82
C LYS A 74 5.15 -7.99 -19.72
N LYS A 75 4.82 -8.62 -18.59
CA LYS A 75 5.75 -8.86 -17.48
C LYS A 75 5.78 -10.34 -17.12
N ASN A 76 6.95 -10.95 -17.09
CA ASN A 76 7.14 -12.25 -16.45
C ASN A 76 7.57 -12.01 -15.01
N ILE A 77 6.84 -12.55 -14.05
CA ILE A 77 7.04 -12.30 -12.63
C ILE A 77 7.25 -13.63 -11.91
N VAL A 78 8.35 -13.71 -11.17
CA VAL A 78 8.80 -14.93 -10.50
C VAL A 78 9.18 -14.60 -9.06
N TYR A 79 8.58 -15.27 -8.09
CA TYR A 79 8.83 -15.06 -6.68
C TYR A 79 9.17 -16.37 -5.98
N ALA A 80 10.10 -16.32 -5.03
CA ALA A 80 10.39 -17.38 -4.08
C ALA A 80 10.55 -16.80 -2.67
N TYR A 81 9.86 -17.40 -1.70
CA TYR A 81 9.92 -17.03 -0.29
C TYR A 81 11.33 -17.27 0.29
N PRO A 82 11.83 -16.41 1.19
CA PRO A 82 11.16 -15.23 1.76
C PRO A 82 11.30 -13.94 0.93
N ASP A 83 12.37 -13.81 0.16
CA ASP A 83 12.98 -12.52 -0.16
C ASP A 83 13.42 -12.37 -1.64
N LYS A 84 12.95 -13.23 -2.53
CA LYS A 84 13.38 -13.28 -3.94
C LYS A 84 12.24 -12.97 -4.90
N LEU A 85 12.44 -11.95 -5.73
CA LEU A 85 11.51 -11.50 -6.75
C LEU A 85 12.28 -11.15 -8.02
N ARG A 86 11.87 -11.68 -9.17
CA ARG A 86 12.34 -11.29 -10.49
C ARG A 86 11.15 -10.79 -11.30
N ILE A 87 11.29 -9.62 -11.90
CA ILE A 87 10.33 -9.03 -12.83
C ILE A 87 11.06 -8.80 -14.15
N GLU A 88 10.60 -9.40 -15.23
CA GLU A 88 11.07 -9.12 -16.58
C GLU A 88 9.98 -8.40 -17.36
N SER A 89 10.14 -7.11 -17.62
CA SER A 89 9.24 -6.34 -18.48
C SER A 89 9.73 -6.40 -19.92
N VAL A 90 8.83 -6.72 -20.85
CA VAL A 90 9.08 -6.82 -22.29
C VAL A 90 8.22 -5.77 -23.01
N GLY A 91 8.89 -4.71 -23.47
CA GLY A 91 8.33 -3.68 -24.36
C GLY A 91 9.20 -3.57 -25.62
N GLU A 92 9.62 -2.35 -25.98
CA GLU A 92 10.65 -2.12 -27.02
C GLU A 92 12.02 -2.66 -26.59
N TYR A 93 12.35 -2.53 -25.31
CA TYR A 93 13.56 -3.05 -24.67
C TYR A 93 13.20 -3.92 -23.47
N LYS A 94 14.05 -4.89 -23.14
CA LYS A 94 13.91 -5.69 -21.92
C LYS A 94 14.44 -4.92 -20.70
N LEU A 95 13.58 -4.76 -19.69
CA LEU A 95 13.98 -4.38 -18.34
C LEU A 95 13.90 -5.63 -17.45
N THR A 96 14.94 -5.90 -16.67
CA THR A 96 14.92 -7.00 -15.68
C THR A 96 15.26 -6.47 -14.30
N GLU A 97 14.36 -6.64 -13.35
CA GLU A 97 14.51 -6.25 -11.95
C GLU A 97 14.59 -7.52 -11.09
N ILE A 98 15.55 -7.58 -10.18
CA ILE A 98 15.77 -8.71 -9.29
C ILE A 98 15.98 -8.19 -7.87
N TYR A 99 15.08 -8.55 -6.96
CA TYR A 99 15.29 -8.48 -5.52
C TYR A 99 15.82 -9.84 -5.06
N ASN A 100 16.87 -9.83 -4.25
CA ASN A 100 17.46 -11.02 -3.65
C ASN A 100 18.11 -10.61 -2.33
N ASN A 101 17.47 -10.97 -1.21
CA ASN A 101 17.87 -10.58 0.14
C ASN A 101 17.94 -9.04 0.31
N ASP A 102 19.10 -8.49 0.65
CA ASP A 102 19.37 -7.06 0.86
C ASP A 102 19.81 -6.31 -0.43
N ARG A 103 19.72 -6.96 -1.60
CA ARG A 103 20.17 -6.41 -2.89
C ARG A 103 19.05 -6.34 -3.91
N PHE A 104 19.05 -5.23 -4.64
CA PHE A 104 18.29 -5.01 -5.86
C PHE A 104 19.25 -4.89 -7.05
N PHE A 105 18.95 -5.60 -8.13
CA PHE A 105 19.64 -5.52 -9.42
C PHE A 105 18.63 -5.07 -10.49
N SER A 106 18.94 -4.03 -11.26
CA SER A 106 18.16 -3.62 -12.42
C SER A 106 19.02 -3.62 -13.67
N TYR A 107 18.66 -4.45 -14.65
CA TYR A 107 19.28 -4.48 -15.97
C TYR A 107 18.38 -3.78 -16.99
N ASP A 108 18.94 -2.78 -17.66
CA ASP A 108 18.32 -2.05 -18.76
C ASP A 108 19.05 -2.37 -20.06
N GLU A 109 18.38 -3.08 -20.97
CA GLU A 109 18.93 -3.50 -22.26
C GLU A 109 19.32 -2.32 -23.16
N SER A 110 18.57 -1.21 -23.12
CA SER A 110 18.86 -0.02 -23.93
C SER A 110 20.18 0.64 -23.54
N LYS A 111 20.56 0.53 -22.25
CA LYS A 111 21.79 1.09 -21.68
C LYS A 111 22.92 0.06 -21.52
N LYS A 112 22.64 -1.23 -21.69
CA LYS A 112 23.54 -2.36 -21.39
C LYS A 112 24.23 -2.24 -20.03
N ARG A 113 23.43 -1.89 -19.02
CA ARG A 113 23.91 -1.57 -17.67
C ARG A 113 23.10 -2.31 -16.61
N ILE A 114 23.80 -2.83 -15.60
CA ILE A 114 23.25 -3.37 -14.37
C ILE A 114 23.47 -2.35 -13.26
N VAL A 115 22.38 -1.86 -12.68
CA VAL A 115 22.40 -0.99 -11.50
C VAL A 115 22.17 -1.85 -10.26
N ILE A 116 23.07 -1.76 -9.28
CA ILE A 116 23.00 -2.45 -7.99
C ILE A 116 22.64 -1.43 -6.90
N LYS A 117 21.61 -1.74 -6.10
CA LYS A 117 21.21 -0.96 -4.93
C LYS A 117 21.06 -1.85 -3.70
N GLU A 118 21.23 -1.29 -2.52
CA GLU A 118 20.82 -1.94 -1.28
C GLU A 118 19.33 -1.70 -1.04
N CYS A 119 18.60 -2.72 -0.63
CA CYS A 119 17.16 -2.62 -0.37
C CYS A 119 16.79 -3.44 0.87
N PHE A 120 15.59 -3.20 1.37
CA PHE A 120 14.90 -4.24 2.13
C PHE A 120 14.30 -5.24 1.13
N PRO A 121 14.24 -6.53 1.47
CA PRO A 121 13.53 -7.50 0.65
C PRO A 121 12.04 -7.14 0.53
N PRO A 122 11.36 -7.53 -0.56
CA PRO A 122 9.92 -7.45 -0.64
C PRO A 122 9.32 -8.41 0.39
N ASP A 123 8.37 -7.95 1.21
CA ASP A 123 7.85 -8.73 2.33
C ASP A 123 7.04 -9.97 1.86
N LYS A 124 6.58 -9.95 0.61
CA LYS A 124 5.67 -10.91 -0.04
C LYS A 124 5.72 -10.78 -1.58
N PRO A 125 5.19 -11.74 -2.37
CA PRO A 125 5.10 -11.59 -3.83
C PRO A 125 4.20 -10.41 -4.25
N TYR A 126 4.40 -9.89 -5.47
CA TYR A 126 3.55 -8.85 -6.07
C TYR A 126 2.07 -9.29 -6.19
N ILE A 127 1.81 -10.60 -6.32
CA ILE A 127 0.46 -11.19 -6.21
C ILE A 127 -0.22 -10.91 -4.89
N THR A 128 0.53 -10.70 -3.80
CA THR A 128 -0.05 -10.33 -2.51
C THR A 128 -0.34 -8.83 -2.39
N GLU A 129 0.16 -7.99 -3.31
CA GLU A 129 -0.50 -6.70 -3.53
C GLU A 129 -1.90 -6.92 -4.10
N ILE A 130 -2.10 -7.94 -4.95
CA ILE A 130 -3.43 -8.30 -5.42
C ILE A 130 -4.25 -8.95 -4.31
N GLU A 131 -3.69 -9.83 -3.46
CA GLU A 131 -4.37 -10.30 -2.24
C GLU A 131 -4.73 -9.13 -1.30
N SER A 132 -3.86 -8.13 -1.16
CA SER A 132 -4.07 -6.95 -0.32
C SER A 132 -5.11 -6.01 -0.94
N LYS A 133 -5.09 -5.80 -2.26
CA LYS A 133 -6.14 -5.09 -3.02
C LYS A 133 -7.47 -5.83 -2.91
N MET A 134 -7.51 -7.15 -3.14
CA MET A 134 -8.67 -8.01 -2.97
C MET A 134 -9.18 -7.94 -1.53
N SER A 135 -8.30 -8.04 -0.52
CA SER A 135 -8.68 -7.92 0.88
C SER A 135 -9.26 -6.53 1.18
N LYS A 136 -8.68 -5.45 0.63
CA LYS A 136 -9.22 -4.08 0.76
C LYS A 136 -10.58 -3.93 0.05
N ILE A 137 -10.74 -4.54 -1.13
CA ILE A 137 -11.98 -4.57 -1.93
C ILE A 137 -13.08 -5.35 -1.22
N LEU A 138 -12.77 -6.53 -0.68
CA LEU A 138 -13.71 -7.41 0.01
C LEU A 138 -14.08 -6.85 1.40
N ASN A 139 -13.12 -6.25 2.11
CA ASN A 139 -13.36 -5.69 3.45
C ASN A 139 -13.93 -4.26 3.43
N SER A 140 -13.97 -3.54 2.29
CA SER A 140 -14.59 -2.21 2.24
C SER A 140 -16.12 -2.27 2.28
N GLY A 141 -16.72 -3.37 1.82
CA GLY A 141 -18.17 -3.50 1.69
C GLY A 141 -18.79 -2.68 0.55
N GLU A 142 -17.98 -1.99 -0.26
CA GLU A 142 -18.40 -1.22 -1.45
C GLU A 142 -18.50 -2.11 -2.72
N TYR A 143 -18.57 -3.41 -2.50
CA TYR A 143 -18.35 -4.46 -3.46
C TYR A 143 -19.67 -4.97 -4.04
N GLU A 144 -19.74 -5.12 -5.37
CA GLU A 144 -20.90 -5.69 -6.08
C GLU A 144 -20.53 -7.01 -6.77
N PHE A 145 -21.29 -8.07 -6.49
CA PHE A 145 -21.18 -9.35 -7.20
C PHE A 145 -21.84 -9.27 -8.59
N PHE A 146 -21.05 -9.47 -9.65
CA PHE A 146 -21.53 -9.34 -11.03
C PHE A 146 -22.02 -10.65 -11.67
N GLY A 147 -21.76 -11.81 -11.06
CA GLY A 147 -22.11 -13.12 -11.60
C GLY A 147 -20.93 -14.07 -11.70
N TYR A 148 -21.15 -15.14 -12.46
CA TYR A 148 -20.11 -16.12 -12.79
C TYR A 148 -19.90 -16.16 -14.29
N GLU A 149 -18.65 -16.32 -14.70
CA GLU A 149 -18.27 -16.73 -16.05
C GLU A 149 -17.77 -18.19 -16.01
N GLU A 150 -17.92 -18.90 -17.12
CA GLU A 150 -17.38 -20.25 -17.28
C GLU A 150 -16.35 -20.26 -18.40
N LYS A 151 -15.16 -20.78 -18.10
CA LYS A 151 -14.07 -20.92 -19.08
C LYS A 151 -13.26 -22.17 -18.75
N ASP A 152 -12.96 -22.97 -19.76
CA ASP A 152 -12.16 -24.21 -19.62
C ASP A 152 -12.72 -25.14 -18.51
N ASN A 153 -14.05 -25.24 -18.42
CA ASN A 153 -14.83 -25.93 -17.37
C ASN A 153 -14.53 -25.48 -15.92
N LYS A 154 -13.95 -24.28 -15.75
CA LYS A 154 -13.82 -23.62 -14.45
C LYS A 154 -14.85 -22.52 -14.30
N ARG A 155 -15.47 -22.48 -13.12
CA ARG A 155 -16.30 -21.37 -12.65
C ARG A 155 -15.39 -20.23 -12.19
N ILE A 156 -15.58 -19.06 -12.78
CA ILE A 156 -14.86 -17.83 -12.48
C ILE A 156 -15.85 -16.86 -11.85
N GLU A 157 -15.49 -16.31 -10.70
CA GLU A 157 -16.31 -15.32 -9.99
C GLU A 157 -15.99 -13.92 -10.52
N VAL A 158 -17.03 -13.14 -10.87
CA VAL A 158 -16.85 -11.78 -11.40
C VAL A 158 -16.95 -10.75 -10.28
N ILE A 159 -15.75 -10.40 -9.86
CA ILE A 159 -15.26 -9.36 -8.96
C ILE A 159 -15.69 -7.92 -9.40
N GLY A 160 -16.28 -6.99 -8.65
CA GLY A 160 -16.10 -5.55 -8.96
C GLY A 160 -16.60 -4.48 -7.96
N ILE A 161 -16.22 -3.22 -8.20
CA ILE A 161 -16.65 -1.99 -7.49
C ILE A 161 -17.09 -0.95 -8.54
N LYS A 162 -18.11 -0.13 -8.23
CA LYS A 162 -18.51 1.07 -8.98
C LYS A 162 -18.39 2.32 -8.12
N THR A 163 -17.87 3.41 -8.67
CA THR A 163 -17.70 4.69 -7.97
C THR A 163 -17.99 5.84 -8.93
N LYS A 164 -18.62 6.92 -8.44
CA LYS A 164 -18.84 8.13 -9.23
C LYS A 164 -18.00 9.28 -8.66
N MET A 165 -17.11 9.84 -9.48
CA MET A 165 -16.25 10.97 -9.13
C MET A 165 -16.20 11.95 -10.29
N ASP A 166 -16.16 13.25 -10.01
CA ASP A 166 -15.99 14.34 -10.99
C ASP A 166 -16.94 14.26 -12.21
N GLY A 167 -18.14 13.71 -12.02
CA GLY A 167 -19.16 13.53 -13.06
C GLY A 167 -19.09 12.19 -13.80
N HIS A 168 -17.94 11.51 -13.78
CA HIS A 168 -17.67 10.26 -14.47
C HIS A 168 -17.98 9.02 -13.61
N ASN A 169 -18.34 7.92 -14.26
CA ASN A 169 -18.57 6.62 -13.62
C ASN A 169 -17.35 5.74 -13.80
N TYR A 170 -16.65 5.47 -12.70
CA TYR A 170 -15.53 4.54 -12.65
C TYR A 170 -16.04 3.16 -12.23
N MET A 171 -15.55 2.13 -12.88
CA MET A 171 -15.82 0.75 -12.46
C MET A 171 -14.54 -0.06 -12.58
N HIS A 172 -14.27 -0.89 -11.59
CA HIS A 172 -13.16 -1.81 -11.58
C HIS A 172 -13.73 -3.22 -11.41
N LYS A 173 -13.41 -4.13 -12.33
CA LYS A 173 -13.79 -5.54 -12.27
C LYS A 173 -12.57 -6.44 -12.19
N LEU A 174 -12.71 -7.55 -11.50
CA LEU A 174 -11.70 -8.59 -11.31
C LEU A 174 -12.35 -9.95 -11.59
N TRP A 175 -11.62 -10.92 -12.11
CA TRP A 175 -12.13 -12.26 -12.37
C TRP A 175 -11.28 -13.21 -11.56
N ILE A 176 -11.84 -13.83 -10.53
CA ILE A 176 -11.10 -14.70 -9.60
C ILE A 176 -11.54 -16.16 -9.75
N THR A 177 -10.63 -17.09 -9.54
CA THR A 177 -10.93 -18.53 -9.53
C THR A 177 -9.93 -19.28 -8.66
N ASP A 178 -10.18 -20.58 -8.46
CA ASP A 178 -9.21 -21.49 -7.85
C ASP A 178 -8.12 -21.89 -8.86
N VAL A 179 -6.86 -21.64 -8.47
CA VAL A 179 -5.66 -22.06 -9.20
C VAL A 179 -4.71 -22.74 -8.22
N GLU A 180 -4.70 -24.08 -8.23
CA GLU A 180 -3.91 -24.92 -7.31
C GLU A 180 -4.21 -24.63 -5.82
N GLU A 181 -5.51 -24.58 -5.48
CA GLU A 181 -6.03 -24.33 -4.12
C GLU A 181 -5.77 -22.91 -3.59
N LEU A 182 -5.50 -21.95 -4.50
CA LEU A 182 -5.38 -20.52 -4.21
C LEU A 182 -6.42 -19.72 -4.99
N VAL A 183 -7.05 -18.76 -4.33
CA VAL A 183 -7.95 -17.79 -4.98
C VAL A 183 -7.09 -16.72 -5.67
N LEU A 184 -6.95 -16.83 -6.99
CA LEU A 184 -6.09 -15.95 -7.78
C LEU A 184 -6.87 -15.25 -8.92
N PRO A 185 -6.49 -14.02 -9.30
CA PRO A 185 -7.10 -13.28 -10.39
C PRO A 185 -6.66 -13.83 -11.76
N LEU A 186 -7.58 -14.05 -12.69
CA LEU A 186 -7.27 -14.34 -14.10
C LEU A 186 -7.27 -13.08 -14.98
N LYS A 187 -8.08 -12.09 -14.61
CA LYS A 187 -8.31 -10.86 -15.39
C LYS A 187 -8.70 -9.71 -14.47
N GLU A 188 -8.36 -8.50 -14.87
CA GLU A 188 -8.71 -7.23 -14.23
C GLU A 188 -9.11 -6.25 -15.34
N GLU A 189 -10.20 -5.49 -15.20
CA GLU A 189 -10.63 -4.50 -16.18
C GLU A 189 -11.07 -3.21 -15.47
N TYR A 190 -10.51 -2.08 -15.91
CA TYR A 190 -10.85 -0.74 -15.46
C TYR A 190 -11.68 -0.04 -16.52
N PHE A 191 -12.75 0.62 -16.09
CA PHE A 191 -13.72 1.28 -16.95
C PHE A 191 -13.90 2.75 -16.53
N ILE A 192 -14.08 3.63 -17.51
CA ILE A 192 -14.59 4.99 -17.35
C ILE A 192 -15.80 5.13 -18.27
N ASP A 193 -16.96 5.51 -17.70
CA ASP A 193 -18.25 5.63 -18.39
C ASP A 193 -18.58 4.41 -19.28
N ASN A 194 -18.42 3.22 -18.69
CA ASN A 194 -18.60 1.89 -19.31
C ASN A 194 -17.61 1.55 -20.45
N THR A 195 -16.62 2.39 -20.74
CA THR A 195 -15.54 2.12 -21.70
C THR A 195 -14.33 1.53 -20.98
N VAL A 196 -13.81 0.38 -21.44
CA VAL A 196 -12.58 -0.21 -20.86
C VAL A 196 -11.38 0.68 -21.20
N VAL A 197 -10.68 1.17 -20.19
CA VAL A 197 -9.47 2.00 -20.33
C VAL A 197 -8.18 1.24 -20.01
N SER A 198 -8.26 0.16 -19.22
CA SER A 198 -7.15 -0.77 -19.05
C SER A 198 -7.66 -2.17 -18.73
N LYS A 199 -6.92 -3.18 -19.18
CA LYS A 199 -7.22 -4.59 -19.01
C LYS A 199 -5.94 -5.34 -18.69
N THR A 200 -5.92 -6.06 -17.58
CA THR A 200 -4.81 -6.94 -17.20
C THR A 200 -5.27 -8.40 -17.29
N THR A 201 -4.44 -9.29 -17.81
CA THR A 201 -4.65 -10.74 -17.75
C THR A 201 -3.45 -11.44 -17.13
N TYR A 202 -3.72 -12.48 -16.36
CA TYR A 202 -2.72 -13.23 -15.60
C TYR A 202 -2.68 -14.69 -16.08
N VAL A 203 -1.47 -15.21 -16.32
CA VAL A 203 -1.23 -16.59 -16.75
C VAL A 203 -0.26 -17.25 -15.78
N TYR A 204 -0.72 -18.22 -15.01
CA TYR A 204 0.07 -18.92 -13.99
C TYR A 204 0.77 -20.16 -14.58
N TYR A 205 2.08 -20.28 -14.35
CA TYR A 205 2.89 -21.41 -14.85
C TYR A 205 3.32 -22.35 -13.72
N LYS A 206 3.70 -21.80 -12.55
CA LYS A 206 4.08 -22.57 -11.37
C LYS A 206 3.54 -21.89 -10.11
N ILE A 207 3.01 -22.69 -9.20
CA ILE A 207 2.58 -22.28 -7.85
C ILE A 207 3.14 -23.32 -6.89
N ASN A 208 3.77 -22.88 -5.79
CA ASN A 208 4.34 -23.71 -4.73
C ASN A 208 5.24 -24.87 -5.21
N LYS A 209 5.88 -24.68 -6.38
CA LYS A 209 6.81 -25.62 -7.02
C LYS A 209 8.24 -25.07 -6.97
N PRO A 210 9.28 -25.93 -7.02
CA PRO A 210 10.67 -25.47 -6.99
C PRO A 210 10.99 -24.49 -8.13
N ILE A 211 11.72 -23.42 -7.79
CA ILE A 211 12.21 -22.40 -8.73
C ILE A 211 13.74 -22.41 -8.67
N ASN A 212 14.40 -22.27 -9.83
CA ASN A 212 15.87 -22.29 -9.90
C ASN A 212 16.45 -21.05 -9.18
N PRO A 213 17.18 -21.19 -8.05
CA PRO A 213 17.67 -20.05 -7.30
C PRO A 213 18.69 -19.20 -8.07
N ALA A 214 19.36 -19.78 -9.08
CA ALA A 214 20.32 -19.04 -9.91
C ALA A 214 19.66 -17.89 -10.69
N MET A 215 18.35 -17.92 -10.97
CA MET A 215 17.68 -16.82 -11.68
C MET A 215 17.52 -15.54 -10.86
N PHE A 216 17.85 -15.56 -9.57
CA PHE A 216 17.85 -14.37 -8.71
C PHE A 216 19.29 -13.84 -8.49
N SER A 217 20.31 -14.41 -9.14
CA SER A 217 21.68 -13.89 -9.07
C SER A 217 21.94 -12.85 -10.17
N ILE A 218 22.89 -11.94 -9.93
CA ILE A 218 23.42 -11.04 -10.96
C ILE A 218 23.99 -11.81 -12.16
N SER A 219 24.54 -13.01 -11.96
CA SER A 219 25.05 -13.89 -13.03
C SER A 219 23.97 -14.50 -13.95
N SER A 220 22.68 -14.22 -13.70
CA SER A 220 21.57 -14.55 -14.60
C SER A 220 21.14 -13.39 -15.52
N LEU A 221 21.85 -12.26 -15.44
CA LEU A 221 21.71 -11.10 -16.32
C LEU A 221 22.75 -11.17 -17.46
N PRO A 222 22.50 -10.51 -18.61
CA PRO A 222 23.50 -10.39 -19.67
C PRO A 222 24.77 -9.67 -19.19
N ASP A 223 25.89 -9.92 -19.86
CA ASP A 223 27.14 -9.20 -19.62
C ASP A 223 26.99 -7.71 -19.97
N ALA A 224 27.35 -6.85 -19.02
CA ALA A 224 26.92 -5.45 -18.95
C ALA A 224 27.77 -4.64 -17.96
N GLU A 225 27.77 -3.31 -18.12
CA GLU A 225 28.43 -2.41 -17.16
C GLU A 225 27.74 -2.49 -15.78
N ILE A 226 28.50 -2.73 -14.71
CA ILE A 226 27.96 -2.76 -13.34
C ILE A 226 28.18 -1.42 -12.66
N VAL A 227 27.10 -0.81 -12.14
CA VAL A 227 27.11 0.46 -11.41
C VAL A 227 26.43 0.28 -10.05
N TYR A 228 27.09 0.73 -8.98
CA TYR A 228 26.51 0.78 -7.63
C TYR A 228 25.87 2.14 -7.39
N ASP A 229 24.55 2.19 -7.18
CA ASP A 229 23.75 3.43 -7.17
C ASP A 229 22.87 3.56 -5.91
N GLY A 230 23.53 3.51 -4.75
CA GLY A 230 22.91 3.79 -3.45
C GLY A 230 21.89 2.75 -3.01
N VAL A 231 20.70 3.22 -2.61
CA VAL A 231 19.72 2.42 -1.86
C VAL A 231 18.30 2.60 -2.40
N ILE A 232 17.42 1.63 -2.11
CA ILE A 232 15.97 1.73 -2.26
C ILE A 232 15.35 1.91 -0.86
N THR A 233 14.79 3.10 -0.63
CA THR A 233 14.03 3.43 0.57
C THR A 233 12.75 2.60 0.67
N LYS A 234 12.47 2.01 1.83
CA LYS A 234 11.20 1.31 2.10
C LYS A 234 10.24 2.25 2.83
N PHE A 235 9.22 2.72 2.12
CA PHE A 235 8.10 3.45 2.71
C PHE A 235 7.16 2.49 3.46
N VAL A 236 6.52 2.97 4.52
CA VAL A 236 5.66 2.18 5.42
C VAL A 236 4.48 3.02 5.93
N ASP A 237 3.37 2.39 6.28
CA ASP A 237 2.12 3.09 6.63
C ASP A 237 2.13 3.67 8.05
N SER A 238 3.09 3.27 8.90
CA SER A 238 3.14 3.71 10.31
C SER A 238 4.52 3.56 10.97
N TYR A 239 4.74 4.32 12.04
CA TYR A 239 5.93 4.14 12.90
C TYR A 239 6.04 2.73 13.50
N LYS A 240 4.90 2.10 13.83
CA LYS A 240 4.84 0.71 14.34
C LYS A 240 5.35 -0.29 13.32
N GLU A 241 5.16 0.01 12.03
CA GLU A 241 5.71 -0.79 10.95
C GLU A 241 7.19 -0.50 10.72
N ALA A 242 7.60 0.78 10.68
CA ALA A 242 9.02 1.17 10.60
C ALA A 242 9.87 0.48 11.67
N GLN A 243 9.35 0.42 12.90
CA GLN A 243 10.00 -0.23 14.05
C GLN A 243 10.35 -1.71 13.83
N LYS A 244 9.67 -2.44 12.93
CA LYS A 244 9.99 -3.85 12.62
C LYS A 244 11.37 -4.02 11.96
N TYR A 245 11.85 -3.00 11.27
CA TYR A 245 13.09 -3.03 10.48
C TYR A 245 14.28 -2.40 11.20
N LEU A 246 14.03 -1.66 12.29
CA LEU A 246 15.03 -0.87 13.00
C LEU A 246 15.66 -1.64 14.16
N LYS A 247 16.96 -1.42 14.37
CA LYS A 247 17.76 -2.07 15.44
C LYS A 247 17.79 -1.27 16.75
N PHE A 248 17.00 -0.19 16.81
CA PHE A 248 16.81 0.68 17.97
C PHE A 248 15.32 0.98 18.14
N LYS A 249 14.93 1.44 19.33
CA LYS A 249 13.56 1.91 19.57
C LYS A 249 13.42 3.35 19.07
N LEU A 250 12.43 3.60 18.22
CA LEU A 250 12.09 4.94 17.74
C LEU A 250 11.80 5.91 18.90
N ILE A 251 12.32 7.12 18.80
CA ILE A 251 12.12 8.22 19.75
C ILE A 251 11.04 9.13 19.17
N LEU A 252 9.80 8.89 19.56
CA LEU A 252 8.61 9.60 19.07
C LEU A 252 7.97 10.41 20.20
N THR A 253 7.16 11.39 19.81
CA THR A 253 6.37 12.21 20.74
C THR A 253 4.98 12.44 20.15
N ASP A 254 3.95 12.40 21.00
CA ASP A 254 2.57 12.72 20.62
C ASP A 254 2.38 14.23 20.39
N LYS A 255 3.36 15.05 20.79
CA LYS A 255 3.34 16.51 20.71
C LYS A 255 4.18 17.01 19.54
N ILE A 256 3.63 16.88 18.34
CA ILE A 256 4.19 17.51 17.13
C ILE A 256 3.75 18.98 17.04
N PRO A 257 4.44 19.85 16.26
CA PRO A 257 4.04 21.25 16.11
C PRO A 257 2.66 21.40 15.42
N ASP A 258 1.86 22.35 15.88
CA ASP A 258 0.45 22.48 15.47
C ASP A 258 0.27 22.54 13.95
N GLY A 259 -0.59 21.66 13.42
CA GLY A 259 -0.92 21.59 11.99
C GLY A 259 0.12 20.92 11.11
N PHE A 260 1.24 20.42 11.66
CA PHE A 260 2.07 19.45 10.95
C PHE A 260 1.46 18.05 11.07
N ILE A 261 1.53 17.28 9.98
CA ILE A 261 1.16 15.86 9.95
C ILE A 261 2.30 15.04 9.31
N PRO A 262 2.54 13.78 9.73
CA PRO A 262 3.45 12.90 9.01
C PRO A 262 2.89 12.64 7.60
N SER A 263 3.69 12.92 6.57
CA SER A 263 3.33 12.72 5.16
C SER A 263 4.04 11.53 4.53
N GLU A 264 5.27 11.25 4.95
CA GLU A 264 6.08 10.11 4.47
C GLU A 264 6.80 9.49 5.67
N ILE A 265 6.64 8.19 5.88
CA ILE A 265 7.34 7.41 6.89
C ILE A 265 8.14 6.32 6.18
N ALA A 266 9.43 6.20 6.46
CA ALA A 266 10.31 5.29 5.75
C ALA A 266 11.46 4.73 6.60
N VAL A 267 11.99 3.61 6.12
CA VAL A 267 13.25 3.02 6.58
C VAL A 267 14.23 2.97 5.41
N ILE A 268 15.44 3.47 5.64
CA ILE A 268 16.50 3.58 4.64
C ILE A 268 17.56 2.49 4.94
N PRO A 269 17.98 1.70 3.93
CA PRO A 269 19.08 0.73 4.06
C PRO A 269 20.43 1.38 4.43
N PRO A 270 21.46 0.61 4.82
CA PRO A 270 21.58 -0.86 4.72
C PRO A 270 20.77 -1.63 5.78
N VAL A 271 20.36 -2.85 5.46
CA VAL A 271 19.70 -3.77 6.44
C VAL A 271 20.62 -4.09 7.64
N SER A 272 21.95 -3.97 7.45
CA SER A 272 22.94 -4.13 8.51
C SER A 272 22.95 -2.98 9.53
N ASN A 273 22.69 -1.74 9.11
CA ASN A 273 22.54 -0.57 9.99
C ASN A 273 21.46 0.38 9.43
N PRO A 274 20.17 0.08 9.64
CA PRO A 274 19.08 0.79 8.99
C PRO A 274 18.74 2.09 9.71
N TYR A 275 18.25 3.07 8.94
CA TYR A 275 17.95 4.42 9.42
C TYR A 275 16.46 4.72 9.28
N PHE A 276 15.89 5.41 10.26
CA PHE A 276 14.53 5.91 10.18
C PHE A 276 14.48 7.29 9.54
N TYR A 277 13.44 7.54 8.74
CA TYR A 277 13.17 8.83 8.13
C TYR A 277 11.67 9.12 8.14
N CYS A 278 11.30 10.35 8.53
CA CYS A 278 9.92 10.82 8.47
C CYS A 278 9.86 12.28 8.00
N ILE A 279 8.96 12.57 7.06
CA ILE A 279 8.63 13.94 6.68
C ILE A 279 7.33 14.34 7.37
N TYR A 280 7.33 15.50 8.01
CA TYR A 280 6.15 16.18 8.50
C TYR A 280 5.86 17.38 7.61
N PHE A 281 4.61 17.55 7.18
CA PHE A 281 4.21 18.57 6.21
C PHE A 281 3.15 19.52 6.79
N LYS A 282 3.26 20.82 6.46
CA LYS A 282 2.28 21.88 6.75
C LYS A 282 2.39 23.00 5.74
N ASN A 283 1.33 23.25 4.95
CA ASN A 283 1.19 24.43 4.08
C ASN A 283 2.42 24.72 3.17
N GLY A 284 3.06 23.68 2.62
CA GLY A 284 4.25 23.80 1.78
C GLY A 284 5.58 23.61 2.52
N TYR A 285 5.62 23.85 3.83
CA TYR A 285 6.80 23.64 4.68
C TYR A 285 6.96 22.18 5.08
N ARG A 286 8.22 21.76 5.25
CA ARG A 286 8.59 20.40 5.66
C ARG A 286 9.54 20.40 6.83
N ILE A 287 9.28 19.52 7.79
CA ILE A 287 10.23 19.15 8.85
C ILE A 287 10.61 17.68 8.62
N TYR A 288 11.90 17.43 8.50
CA TYR A 288 12.49 16.11 8.28
C TYR A 288 13.04 15.60 9.61
N LEU A 289 12.53 14.46 10.08
CA LEU A 289 13.09 13.70 11.19
C LEU A 289 13.92 12.54 10.63
N THR A 290 15.11 12.33 11.19
CA THR A 290 15.95 11.16 10.90
C THR A 290 16.54 10.63 12.19
N GLU A 291 16.45 9.32 12.40
CA GLU A 291 17.04 8.64 13.56
C GLU A 291 17.95 7.51 13.08
N LYS A 292 19.15 7.39 13.67
CA LYS A 292 20.12 6.35 13.29
C LYS A 292 21.08 5.99 14.41
N ILE A 293 21.59 4.75 14.40
CA ILE A 293 22.74 4.37 15.22
C ILE A 293 24.02 4.78 14.48
N VAL A 294 24.83 5.63 15.11
CA VAL A 294 26.18 5.99 14.66
C VAL A 294 27.09 6.22 15.88
N ASP A 295 28.36 5.87 15.75
CA ASP A 295 29.41 6.11 16.75
C ASP A 295 30.03 7.52 16.60
N ASP A 296 29.19 8.52 16.33
CA ASP A 296 29.63 9.88 16.02
C ASP A 296 29.57 10.81 17.24
N LYS A 297 30.61 11.63 17.44
CA LYS A 297 30.71 12.54 18.58
C LYS A 297 30.20 13.92 18.20
N ILE A 298 29.05 14.30 18.75
CA ILE A 298 28.48 15.63 18.54
C ILE A 298 29.32 16.68 19.29
N ILE A 299 29.98 17.55 18.54
CA ILE A 299 30.49 18.82 19.05
C ILE A 299 29.30 19.78 19.10
N GLY A 300 28.67 19.86 20.28
CA GLY A 300 27.49 20.70 20.51
C GLY A 300 27.84 22.19 20.59
N ASN A 301 26.90 23.03 20.15
CA ASN A 301 26.91 24.48 20.25
C ASN A 301 25.57 25.03 20.78
N GLY A 302 24.90 24.21 21.61
CA GLY A 302 23.65 24.47 22.30
C GLY A 302 23.23 23.23 23.09
N TYR A 303 22.10 23.30 23.80
CA TYR A 303 21.56 22.22 24.62
C TYR A 303 20.05 22.05 24.46
N LEU A 304 19.60 20.79 24.53
CA LEU A 304 18.21 20.41 24.76
C LEU A 304 18.11 19.91 26.21
N GLY A 305 17.79 20.83 27.13
CA GLY A 305 17.82 20.60 28.57
C GLY A 305 19.23 20.34 29.09
N LYS A 306 19.59 19.05 29.21
CA LYS A 306 20.95 18.60 29.59
C LYS A 306 21.69 17.86 28.47
N VAL A 307 21.05 17.67 27.32
CA VAL A 307 21.62 16.94 26.18
C VAL A 307 22.33 17.94 25.27
N PRO A 308 23.64 17.81 25.02
CA PRO A 308 24.34 18.65 24.05
C PRO A 308 23.74 18.44 22.65
N CYS A 309 23.45 19.54 21.94
CA CYS A 309 22.98 19.51 20.57
C CYS A 309 23.84 20.39 19.67
N GLN A 310 23.94 20.00 18.39
CA GLN A 310 24.47 20.84 17.33
C GLN A 310 23.32 21.52 16.59
N VAL A 311 23.39 22.84 16.49
CA VAL A 311 22.50 23.69 15.70
C VAL A 311 23.28 24.29 14.55
N ASN A 312 22.86 24.01 13.32
CA ASN A 312 23.47 24.56 12.11
C ASN A 312 22.39 25.25 11.28
N LYS A 313 22.66 26.50 10.87
CA LYS A 313 21.86 27.25 9.91
C LYS A 313 22.68 27.41 8.63
N PHE A 314 22.17 26.88 7.53
CA PHE A 314 22.83 26.97 6.23
C PHE A 314 21.82 27.31 5.15
N LYS A 315 21.96 28.50 4.54
CA LYS A 315 20.92 29.13 3.72
C LYS A 315 19.61 29.19 4.53
N GLU A 316 18.47 29.06 3.86
CA GLU A 316 17.12 29.05 4.45
C GLU A 316 16.77 27.72 5.16
N LYS A 317 17.75 26.93 5.59
CA LYS A 317 17.54 25.66 6.32
C LYS A 317 18.18 25.70 7.69
N ILE A 318 17.44 25.26 8.70
CA ILE A 318 17.99 24.90 10.01
C ILE A 318 18.08 23.38 10.16
N THR A 319 19.15 22.91 10.80
CA THR A 319 19.34 21.53 11.22
C THR A 319 19.71 21.49 12.71
N LEU A 320 18.94 20.75 13.51
CA LEU A 320 19.24 20.39 14.90
C LEU A 320 19.67 18.93 14.94
N ARG A 321 20.74 18.61 15.69
CA ARG A 321 21.27 17.24 15.86
C ARG A 321 21.63 16.98 17.31
N TRP A 322 21.23 15.84 17.85
CA TRP A 322 21.60 15.43 19.21
C TRP A 322 21.67 13.91 19.33
N TYR A 323 22.23 13.41 20.43
CA TYR A 323 22.36 11.98 20.70
C TYR A 323 21.59 11.63 21.97
N GLN A 324 20.75 10.60 21.90
CA GLN A 324 19.85 10.21 22.98
C GLN A 324 19.58 8.70 22.91
N ASN A 325 19.71 7.99 24.03
CA ASN A 325 19.38 6.57 24.16
C ASN A 325 20.03 5.63 23.12
N GLY A 326 21.26 5.91 22.68
CA GLY A 326 21.96 5.12 21.65
C GLY A 326 21.73 5.59 20.21
N VAL A 327 20.89 6.61 20.02
CA VAL A 327 20.39 7.06 18.72
C VAL A 327 20.81 8.51 18.46
N PHE A 328 21.33 8.76 17.26
CA PHE A 328 21.59 10.08 16.72
C PHE A 328 20.32 10.57 16.01
N ILE A 329 19.77 11.68 16.49
CA ILE A 329 18.55 12.28 15.98
C ILE A 329 18.92 13.55 15.19
N THR A 330 18.31 13.73 14.03
CA THR A 330 18.39 14.95 13.22
C THR A 330 16.99 15.45 12.94
N LEU A 331 16.73 16.73 13.26
CA LEU A 331 15.60 17.49 12.75
C LEU A 331 16.12 18.54 11.77
N GLN A 332 15.52 18.62 10.58
CA GLN A 332 15.83 19.65 9.59
C GLN A 332 14.54 20.31 9.10
N GLY A 333 14.54 21.63 8.88
CA GLY A 333 13.39 22.33 8.32
C GLY A 333 13.78 23.66 7.67
N ASP A 334 12.81 24.33 7.08
CA ASP A 334 12.97 25.70 6.58
C ASP A 334 13.14 26.69 7.74
N GLU A 335 13.95 27.74 7.57
CA GLU A 335 14.12 28.78 8.59
C GLU A 335 12.80 29.51 8.90
N ALA A 336 11.88 29.58 7.93
CA ALA A 336 10.52 30.07 8.13
C ALA A 336 9.73 29.33 9.22
N VAL A 337 10.05 28.05 9.48
CA VAL A 337 9.44 27.21 10.53
C VAL A 337 10.41 26.89 11.68
N LEU A 338 11.44 27.73 11.87
CA LEU A 338 12.45 27.62 12.93
C LEU A 338 11.85 27.31 14.32
N LYS A 339 10.79 28.02 14.71
CA LYS A 339 10.14 27.84 16.02
C LYS A 339 9.49 26.46 16.15
N ASP A 340 8.88 25.97 15.08
CA ASP A 340 8.25 24.65 15.03
C ASP A 340 9.33 23.54 15.10
N VAL A 341 10.46 23.71 14.40
CA VAL A 341 11.61 22.78 14.46
C VAL A 341 12.20 22.70 15.87
N ILE A 342 12.43 23.86 16.52
CA ILE A 342 12.93 23.89 17.91
C ILE A 342 11.92 23.25 18.86
N TYR A 343 10.64 23.65 18.79
CA TYR A 343 9.59 23.06 19.62
C TYR A 343 9.53 21.53 19.48
N PHE A 344 9.62 21.00 18.26
CA PHE A 344 9.66 19.56 18.02
C PHE A 344 10.88 18.90 18.67
N ALA A 345 12.07 19.51 18.56
CA ALA A 345 13.27 19.02 19.23
C ALA A 345 13.11 18.99 20.76
N GLU A 346 12.45 19.99 21.34
CA GLU A 346 12.12 20.00 22.77
C GLU A 346 11.14 18.86 23.14
N GLN A 347 10.12 18.59 22.32
CA GLN A 347 9.13 17.54 22.60
C GLN A 347 9.69 16.12 22.41
N LEU A 348 10.70 15.92 21.56
CA LEU A 348 11.40 14.64 21.36
C LEU A 348 12.46 14.38 22.44
N SER A 349 13.18 15.43 22.84
CA SER A 349 14.23 15.33 23.87
C SER A 349 13.70 15.38 25.31
N GLY A 350 12.52 15.98 25.51
CA GLY A 350 12.00 16.31 26.83
C GLY A 350 12.73 17.46 27.53
N GLY A 351 13.63 18.15 26.83
CA GLY A 351 14.44 19.26 27.34
C GLY A 351 14.13 20.58 26.64
N LYS A 352 14.20 21.70 27.36
CA LYS A 352 14.07 23.04 26.77
C LYS A 352 15.33 23.45 26.02
N PHE A 353 15.18 24.10 24.87
CA PHE A 353 16.31 24.54 24.06
C PHE A 353 16.98 25.78 24.68
N THR A 354 18.30 25.76 24.74
CA THR A 354 19.15 26.88 25.16
C THR A 354 20.42 26.92 24.31
N ASP A 355 20.76 28.08 23.75
CA ASP A 355 22.04 28.33 23.07
C ASP A 355 23.23 28.29 24.05
#